data_AF-A0A7K5M4N0-F1
#
_entry.id   AF-A0A7K5M4N0-F1
#
_cell.length_a   1.000
_cell.length_b   1.000
_cell.length_c   1.000
_cell.angle_alpha   90.00
_cell.angle_beta   90.00
_cell.angle_gamma   90.00
#
_symmetry.space_group_name_H-M   'P 1'
#
loop_
_entity.id
_entity.type
_entity.pdbx_description
1 polymer ?
#
loop_
_entity_poly.entity_id
_entity_poly.type
_entity_poly.pdbx_seq_one_letter_code
_entity_poly.pdbx_strand_id
1 'polypeptide(L)'
;VLFSAYFAMQVIYARRKYKVSPPETTGHPEFERTFRAQANCSEYFPIFISLLWVAGIFFHQGVTAVCGLLYLYTRLRYFQGYAGAARGRLGPLYASAWLLWVLLGLALAGLLAHFLRP
;
A
#
# COMPACT_ATOMS: atom_id res chain seq x y z
N VAL A 1 9.58 3.02 -3.23
CA VAL A 1 10.73 2.27 -2.68
C VAL A 1 10.97 2.57 -1.19
N LEU A 2 11.19 3.83 -0.79
CA LEU A 2 11.45 4.20 0.62
C LEU A 2 10.39 3.66 1.60
N PHE A 3 9.13 3.70 1.19
CA PHE A 3 8.02 3.22 1.98
C PHE A 3 8.07 1.72 2.27
N SER A 4 8.33 0.91 1.24
CA SER A 4 8.50 -0.55 1.37
C SER A 4 9.76 -0.89 2.18
N ALA A 5 10.84 -0.12 2.02
CA ALA A 5 12.05 -0.27 2.81
C ALA A 5 11.80 0.00 4.31
N TYR A 6 11.03 1.04 4.63
CA TYR A 6 10.60 1.30 6.01
C TYR A 6 9.87 0.10 6.62
N PHE A 7 8.86 -0.46 5.93
CA PHE A 7 8.14 -1.64 6.44
C PHE A 7 9.03 -2.86 6.60
N ALA A 8 9.95 -3.12 5.68
CA ALA A 8 10.92 -4.20 5.80
C ALA A 8 11.81 -4.02 7.05
N MET A 9 12.29 -2.80 7.31
CA MET A 9 13.06 -2.50 8.52
C MET A 9 12.24 -2.74 9.81
N GLN A 10 10.95 -2.39 9.82
CA GLN A 10 10.07 -2.66 10.97
C GLN A 10 9.89 -4.15 11.22
N VAL A 11 9.78 -4.97 10.17
CA VAL A 11 9.75 -6.43 10.30
C VAL A 11 11.06 -6.97 10.86
N ILE A 12 12.21 -6.48 10.38
CA ILE A 12 13.54 -6.86 10.91
C ILE A 12 13.64 -6.52 12.40
N TYR A 13 13.18 -5.33 12.80
CA TYR A 13 13.14 -4.94 14.20
C TYR A 13 12.24 -5.87 15.03
N ALA A 14 11.03 -6.17 14.54
CA ALA A 14 10.11 -7.09 15.21
C ALA A 14 10.72 -8.50 15.35
N ARG A 15 11.40 -9.02 14.32
CA ARG A 15 12.12 -10.31 14.41
C ARG A 15 13.11 -10.33 15.56
N ARG A 16 13.91 -9.27 15.73
CA ARG A 16 14.87 -9.15 16.84
C ARG A 16 14.16 -9.05 18.18
N LYS A 17 13.12 -8.22 18.28
CA LYS A 17 12.36 -7.98 19.53
C LYS A 17 11.69 -9.26 20.04
N TYR A 18 11.05 -10.03 19.17
CA TYR A 18 10.31 -11.25 19.53
C TYR A 18 11.09 -12.54 19.28
N LYS A 19 12.38 -12.45 18.93
CA LYS A 19 13.29 -13.58 18.70
C LYS A 19 12.76 -14.59 17.66
N VAL A 20 12.14 -14.11 16.58
CA VAL A 20 11.64 -14.95 15.48
C VAL A 20 12.66 -14.99 14.35
N SER A 21 13.46 -16.06 14.31
CA SER A 21 14.50 -16.27 13.32
C SER A 21 13.92 -16.72 11.98
N PRO A 22 14.44 -16.24 10.83
CA PRO A 22 14.14 -16.87 9.55
C PRO A 22 14.47 -18.39 9.59
N PRO A 23 13.69 -19.25 8.91
CA PRO A 23 12.61 -18.96 7.96
C PRO A 23 11.23 -18.71 8.60
N GLU A 24 11.13 -18.69 9.92
CA GLU A 24 9.84 -18.62 10.62
C GLU A 24 9.09 -17.31 10.30
N THR A 25 7.77 -17.44 10.13
CA THR A 25 6.84 -16.32 9.88
C THR A 25 5.68 -16.30 10.87
N THR A 26 5.74 -17.17 11.89
CA THR A 26 4.80 -17.31 12.99
C THR A 26 5.53 -17.10 14.31
N GLY A 27 4.84 -16.66 15.37
CA GLY A 27 5.45 -16.40 16.66
C GLY A 27 4.61 -15.47 17.52
N HIS A 28 5.23 -14.42 18.07
CA HIS A 28 4.50 -13.45 18.90
C HIS A 28 3.41 -12.72 18.08
N PRO A 29 2.18 -12.53 18.58
CA PRO A 29 1.10 -11.92 17.82
C PRO A 29 1.42 -10.54 17.23
N GLU A 30 2.21 -9.71 17.93
CA GLU A 30 2.68 -8.42 17.40
C GLU A 30 3.67 -8.56 16.24
N PHE A 31 4.53 -9.58 16.27
CA PHE A 31 5.40 -9.90 15.14
C PHE A 31 4.57 -10.31 13.93
N GLU A 32 3.63 -11.23 14.12
CA GLU A 32 2.78 -11.73 13.03
C GLU A 32 1.98 -10.61 12.38
N ARG A 33 1.39 -9.70 13.18
CA ARG A 33 0.69 -8.53 12.65
C ARG A 33 1.60 -7.61 11.84
N THR A 34 2.79 -7.32 12.35
CA THR A 34 3.78 -6.47 11.65
C THR A 34 4.23 -7.12 10.33
N PHE A 35 4.50 -8.43 10.35
CA PHE A 35 4.87 -9.21 9.18
C PHE A 35 3.75 -9.23 8.13
N ARG A 36 2.50 -9.52 8.55
CA ARG A 36 1.33 -9.51 7.66
C ARG A 36 1.02 -8.13 7.10
N ALA A 37 1.20 -7.08 7.90
CA ALA A 37 1.02 -5.70 7.44
C ALA A 37 2.02 -5.35 6.33
N GLN A 38 3.29 -5.73 6.48
CA GLN A 38 4.31 -5.52 5.44
C GLN A 38 4.01 -6.34 4.19
N ALA A 39 3.68 -7.63 4.34
CA ALA A 39 3.37 -8.51 3.22
C ALA A 39 2.20 -7.97 2.38
N ASN A 40 1.09 -7.58 3.04
CA ASN A 40 -0.06 -7.00 2.35
C ASN A 40 0.31 -5.70 1.61
N CYS A 41 1.07 -4.80 2.24
CA CYS A 41 1.53 -3.59 1.55
C CYS A 41 2.40 -3.92 0.33
N SER A 42 3.23 -4.96 0.40
CA SER A 42 4.06 -5.42 -0.72
C SER A 42 3.24 -6.03 -1.86
N GLU A 43 2.20 -6.82 -1.57
CA GLU A 43 1.30 -7.40 -2.57
C GLU A 43 0.55 -6.34 -3.38
N TYR A 44 0.10 -5.27 -2.72
CA TYR A 44 -0.62 -4.17 -3.38
C TYR A 44 0.29 -3.15 -4.06
N PHE A 45 1.60 -3.15 -3.77
CA PHE A 45 2.52 -2.14 -4.28
C PHE A 45 2.65 -2.16 -5.82
N PRO A 46 2.78 -3.32 -6.50
CA PRO A 46 2.77 -3.38 -7.96
C PRO A 46 1.47 -2.84 -8.57
N ILE A 47 0.31 -3.22 -8.03
CA ILE A 47 -1.01 -2.75 -8.50
C ILE A 47 -1.08 -1.22 -8.42
N PHE A 48 -0.68 -0.67 -7.27
CA PHE A 48 -0.64 0.77 -7.06
C PHE A 48 0.27 1.47 -8.07
N ILE A 49 1.49 0.99 -8.27
CA ILE A 49 2.45 1.60 -9.21
C ILE A 49 1.91 1.54 -10.64
N SER A 50 1.35 0.42 -11.08
CA SER A 50 0.76 0.29 -12.42
C SER A 50 -0.36 1.30 -12.63
N LEU A 51 -1.31 1.42 -11.70
CA LEU A 51 -2.41 2.38 -11.81
C LEU A 51 -1.93 3.83 -11.75
N LEU A 52 -0.96 4.13 -10.87
CA LEU A 52 -0.38 5.47 -10.74
C LEU A 52 0.27 5.93 -12.05
N TRP A 53 1.06 5.06 -12.69
CA TRP A 53 1.70 5.41 -13.97
C TRP A 53 0.70 5.58 -15.09
N VAL A 54 -0.26 4.65 -15.24
CA VAL A 54 -1.26 4.73 -16.31
C VAL A 54 -2.14 5.97 -16.12
N ALA A 55 -2.66 6.23 -14.93
CA ALA A 55 -3.45 7.43 -14.67
C ALA A 55 -2.61 8.72 -14.85
N GLY A 56 -1.34 8.71 -14.48
CA GLY A 56 -0.46 9.87 -14.60
C GLY A 56 -0.16 10.23 -16.06
N ILE A 57 0.07 9.22 -16.90
CA ILE A 57 0.36 9.39 -18.33
C ILE A 57 -0.91 9.73 -19.12
N PHE A 58 -1.99 8.96 -18.92
CA PHE A 58 -3.16 9.02 -19.80
C PHE A 58 -4.27 9.97 -19.32
N PHE A 59 -4.30 10.34 -18.03
CA PHE A 59 -5.34 11.22 -17.49
C PHE A 59 -4.78 12.59 -17.09
N HIS A 60 -4.04 12.67 -15.98
CA HIS A 60 -3.49 13.94 -15.48
C HIS A 60 -2.41 13.69 -14.42
N GLN A 61 -1.20 14.21 -14.63
CA GLN A 61 -0.07 13.99 -13.73
C GLN A 61 -0.30 14.55 -12.32
N GLY A 62 -0.72 15.82 -12.19
CA GLY A 62 -0.93 16.47 -10.89
C GLY A 62 -1.97 15.78 -9.99
N VAL A 63 -3.19 15.55 -10.50
CA VAL A 63 -4.26 14.83 -9.78
C VAL A 63 -3.78 13.43 -9.34
N THR A 64 -3.16 12.69 -10.25
CA THR A 64 -2.67 11.34 -9.97
C THR A 64 -1.58 11.33 -8.90
N ALA A 65 -0.65 12.29 -8.92
CA ALA A 65 0.38 12.43 -7.90
C ALA A 65 -0.21 12.69 -6.51
N VAL A 66 -1.22 13.56 -6.40
CA VAL A 66 -1.93 13.83 -5.14
C VAL A 66 -2.63 12.57 -4.62
N CYS A 67 -3.38 11.86 -5.47
CA CYS A 67 -4.00 10.59 -5.10
C CYS A 67 -2.96 9.55 -4.65
N GLY A 68 -1.81 9.50 -5.31
CA GLY A 68 -0.70 8.63 -4.94
C GLY A 68 -0.11 8.93 -3.57
N LEU A 69 0.09 10.21 -3.24
CA LEU A 69 0.56 10.62 -1.91
C LEU A 69 -0.45 10.26 -0.81
N LEU A 70 -1.74 10.49 -1.05
CA LEU A 70 -2.80 10.09 -0.13
C LEU A 70 -2.84 8.56 0.04
N TYR A 71 -2.62 7.79 -1.02
CA TYR A 71 -2.58 6.33 -0.96
C TYR A 71 -1.42 5.85 -0.09
N LEU A 72 -0.23 6.41 -0.28
CA LEU A 72 0.92 6.09 0.55
C LEU A 72 0.67 6.48 2.02
N TYR A 73 0.11 7.66 2.28
CA TYR A 73 -0.25 8.07 3.63
C TYR A 73 -1.22 7.08 4.32
N THR A 74 -2.31 6.69 3.65
CA THR A 74 -3.26 5.72 4.21
C THR A 74 -2.63 4.35 4.41
N ARG A 75 -1.71 3.92 3.55
CA ARG A 75 -0.91 2.70 3.76
C ARG A 75 0.03 2.79 4.97
N LEU A 76 0.51 3.99 5.31
CA LEU A 76 1.33 4.20 6.53
C LEU A 76 0.49 3.93 7.76
N ARG A 77 -0.70 4.54 7.77
CA ARG A 77 -1.69 4.41 8.84
C ARG A 77 -2.19 2.97 8.95
N TYR A 78 -2.39 2.27 7.83
CA TYR A 78 -2.71 0.84 7.81
C TYR A 78 -1.63 0.02 8.50
N PHE A 79 -0.37 0.22 8.13
CA PHE A 79 0.74 -0.52 8.71
C PHE A 79 0.87 -0.28 10.22
N GLN A 80 0.90 0.98 10.64
CA GLN A 80 1.00 1.37 12.05
C GLN A 80 -0.20 0.86 12.86
N GLY A 81 -1.40 1.01 12.32
CA GLY A 81 -2.63 0.56 12.96
C GLY A 81 -2.65 -0.96 13.13
N TYR A 82 -2.26 -1.71 12.09
CA TYR A 82 -2.25 -3.17 12.14
C TYR A 82 -1.16 -3.71 13.08
N ALA A 83 0.05 -3.13 13.06
CA ALA A 83 1.13 -3.53 13.97
C ALA A 83 0.68 -3.42 15.44
N GLY A 84 -0.01 -2.34 15.81
CA GLY A 84 -0.59 -2.16 17.15
C GLY A 84 -1.73 -3.14 17.43
N ALA A 85 -2.79 -3.12 16.62
CA ALA A 85 -3.97 -3.95 16.82
C ALA A 85 -4.63 -4.37 15.50
N ALA A 86 -5.13 -5.61 15.43
CA ALA A 86 -5.79 -6.10 14.22
C ALA A 86 -6.95 -5.20 13.74
N ARG A 87 -7.74 -4.64 14.67
CA ARG A 87 -8.86 -3.73 14.35
C ARG A 87 -8.39 -2.37 13.83
N GLY A 88 -7.19 -1.91 14.24
CA GLY A 88 -6.60 -0.64 13.82
C GLY A 88 -6.30 -0.56 12.33
N ARG A 89 -6.30 -1.69 11.62
CA ARG A 89 -6.05 -1.76 10.17
C ARG A 89 -7.25 -1.32 9.32
N LEU A 90 -8.49 -1.47 9.82
CA LEU A 90 -9.69 -1.44 8.96
C LEU A 90 -9.97 -0.09 8.31
N GLY A 91 -10.00 0.99 9.10
CA GLY A 91 -10.26 2.34 8.57
C GLY A 91 -9.25 2.76 7.50
N PRO A 92 -7.94 2.70 7.78
CA PRO A 92 -6.92 2.98 6.78
C PRO A 92 -6.94 2.03 5.57
N LEU A 93 -7.29 0.76 5.76
CA LEU A 93 -7.44 -0.20 4.66
C LEU A 93 -8.53 0.26 3.69
N TYR A 94 -9.73 0.59 4.19
CA TYR A 94 -10.83 1.06 3.36
C TYR A 94 -10.48 2.37 2.63
N ALA A 95 -9.82 3.31 3.32
CA ALA A 95 -9.35 4.54 2.68
C ALA A 95 -8.34 4.26 1.56
N SER A 96 -7.36 3.37 1.79
CA SER A 96 -6.38 2.99 0.77
C SER A 96 -7.01 2.25 -0.42
N ALA A 97 -8.02 1.41 -0.17
CA ALA A 97 -8.76 0.71 -1.22
C ALA A 97 -9.58 1.67 -2.07
N TRP A 98 -10.26 2.64 -1.44
CA TRP A 98 -11.00 3.68 -2.15
C TRP A 98 -10.08 4.51 -3.07
N LEU A 99 -8.91 4.94 -2.58
CA LEU A 99 -7.93 5.66 -3.40
C LEU A 99 -7.41 4.82 -4.58
N LEU A 100 -7.24 3.51 -4.38
CA LEU A 100 -6.85 2.59 -5.45
C LEU A 100 -7.94 2.50 -6.53
N TRP A 101 -9.22 2.45 -6.14
CA TRP A 101 -10.36 2.49 -7.07
C TRP A 101 -10.47 3.81 -7.81
N VAL A 102 -10.18 4.95 -7.15
CA VAL A 102 -10.10 6.26 -7.81
C VAL A 102 -9.01 6.23 -8.87
N LEU A 103 -7.79 5.78 -8.55
CA LEU A 103 -6.70 5.66 -9.52
C LEU A 103 -7.05 4.76 -10.71
N LEU A 104 -7.75 3.65 -10.47
CA LEU A 104 -8.27 2.80 -11.53
C LEU A 104 -9.26 3.55 -12.43
N GLY A 105 -10.21 4.27 -11.84
CA GLY A 105 -11.16 5.09 -12.60
C GLY A 105 -10.48 6.15 -13.47
N LEU A 106 -9.47 6.84 -12.93
CA LEU A 106 -8.67 7.81 -13.68
C LEU A 106 -7.90 7.14 -14.84
N ALA A 107 -7.26 6.00 -14.58
CA ALA A 107 -6.55 5.24 -15.60
C ALA A 107 -7.49 4.81 -16.74
N LEU A 108 -8.66 4.26 -16.41
CA LEU A 108 -9.66 3.86 -17.39
C LEU A 108 -10.19 5.06 -18.19
N ALA A 109 -10.51 6.17 -17.53
CA ALA A 109 -10.97 7.38 -18.20
C ALA A 109 -9.92 7.93 -19.18
N GLY A 110 -8.65 7.95 -18.78
CA GLY A 110 -7.54 8.37 -19.64
C GLY A 110 -7.36 7.47 -20.86
N LEU A 111 -7.39 6.15 -20.68
CA LEU A 111 -7.29 5.19 -21.77
C LEU A 111 -8.47 5.28 -22.73
N LEU A 112 -9.71 5.36 -22.22
CA LEU A 112 -10.90 5.53 -23.04
C LEU A 112 -10.84 6.83 -23.86
N ALA A 113 -10.43 7.93 -23.23
CA ALA A 113 -10.25 9.19 -23.95
C ALA A 113 -9.15 9.11 -25.03
N HIS A 114 -8.11 8.30 -24.82
CA HIS A 114 -7.05 8.12 -25.80
C HIS A 114 -7.50 7.28 -27.01
N PHE A 115 -8.25 6.19 -26.78
CA PHE A 115 -8.62 5.25 -27.85
C PHE A 115 -9.98 5.51 -28.50
N LEU A 116 -10.89 6.25 -27.84
CA LEU A 116 -12.23 6.55 -28.37
C LEU A 116 -12.35 7.95 -28.99
N ARG A 117 -11.33 8.80 -28.85
CA ARG A 117 -11.29 10.07 -29.58
C ARG A 117 -10.91 9.77 -31.05
N PRO A 118 -11.70 10.24 -32.03
CA PRO A 118 -11.39 10.07 -33.44
C PRO A 118 -10.13 10.82 -33.88
#